data_AF-A0AAW5F5U5-F1
#
_entry.id   AF-A0AAW5F5U5-F1
#
_cell.length_a   1.000
_cell.length_b   1.000
_cell.length_c   1.000
_cell.angle_alpha   90.00
_cell.angle_beta   90.00
_cell.angle_gamma   90.00
#
_symmetry.space_group_name_H-M   'P 1'
#
loop_
_entity.id
_entity.type
_entity.pdbx_description
1 polymer ?
#
loop_
_entity_poly.entity_id
_entity_poly.type
_entity_poly.pdbx_seq_one_letter_code
_entity_poly.pdbx_strand_id
1 'polypeptide(L)'
;MELRIYNPQDDGFIQKIEWNFEELKNEITVASEEYAVSVYTDDAIKAAKADRAKLNKFVDAMEAKRKELKKKVMVPYEQFEKEEKELVAIVQRAIDNIDTQVKDYERRQREEKTAKIREFYDDNIHDIEKYLPFERVFKPEYANASTTMKSVKEDILEMIQKVDEGLAILNEVDSPYAGDMKEVFLRTYDIGHAIAERNRLEAAEQKRKEYEAERAKAKAEQEARRKAEAQAVMAAGKKQEEKTAEPESQQTAVSVPAVEIVEESIHVLDFRVYATSIQLAGLKQYLKTNGIRFEPVPKQ
;
A
#
# COMPACT_ATOMS: atom_id res chain seq x y z
N MET A 1 -44.54 -9.92 3.96
CA MET A 1 -45.27 -8.64 4.10
C MET A 1 -45.48 -8.12 2.69
N GLU A 2 -46.72 -7.80 2.29
CA GLU A 2 -47.03 -7.31 0.95
C GLU A 2 -47.72 -5.95 1.07
N LEU A 3 -47.22 -4.95 0.34
CA LEU A 3 -47.91 -3.67 0.18
C LEU A 3 -49.11 -3.88 -0.75
N ARG A 4 -50.31 -3.53 -0.29
CA ARG A 4 -51.54 -3.56 -1.08
C ARG A 4 -52.15 -2.17 -1.07
N ILE A 5 -52.34 -1.60 -2.26
CA ILE A 5 -53.02 -0.31 -2.44
C ILE A 5 -54.47 -0.58 -2.78
N TYR A 6 -55.38 -0.08 -1.94
CA TYR A 6 -56.81 -0.30 -2.11
C TYR A 6 -57.48 0.78 -2.97
N ASN A 7 -56.99 2.02 -2.94
CA ASN A 7 -57.48 3.13 -3.74
C ASN A 7 -56.39 4.21 -3.88
N PRO A 8 -56.27 4.90 -5.02
CA PRO A 8 -56.93 4.63 -6.31
C PRO A 8 -56.47 3.31 -6.96
N GLN A 9 -57.42 2.60 -7.60
CA GLN A 9 -57.12 1.62 -8.64
C GLN A 9 -56.97 2.35 -9.99
N ASP A 10 -56.58 1.67 -11.07
CA ASP A 10 -56.29 2.29 -12.38
C ASP A 10 -57.40 3.26 -12.88
N ASP A 11 -58.67 2.97 -12.59
CA ASP A 11 -59.85 3.79 -12.92
C ASP A 11 -60.14 4.91 -11.90
N GLY A 12 -59.60 4.82 -10.69
CA GLY A 12 -59.71 5.82 -9.62
C GLY A 12 -58.72 6.98 -9.73
N PHE A 13 -57.75 6.92 -10.66
CA PHE A 13 -56.84 8.02 -10.93
C PHE A 13 -57.53 9.11 -11.77
N ILE A 14 -57.13 10.37 -11.55
CA ILE A 14 -57.51 11.47 -12.46
C ILE A 14 -56.80 11.24 -13.79
N GLN A 15 -57.54 10.74 -14.78
CA GLN A 15 -57.03 10.47 -16.13
C GLN A 15 -56.86 11.74 -16.96
N LYS A 16 -57.79 12.70 -16.80
CA LYS A 16 -57.79 13.98 -17.51
C LYS A 16 -58.42 15.06 -16.66
N ILE A 17 -57.88 16.27 -16.73
CA ILE A 17 -58.52 17.48 -16.21
C ILE A 17 -59.29 18.11 -17.37
N GLU A 18 -60.61 18.10 -17.28
CA GLU A 18 -61.48 18.79 -18.24
C GLU A 18 -61.62 20.26 -17.86
N TRP A 19 -61.39 21.14 -18.82
CA TRP A 19 -61.45 22.59 -18.65
C TRP A 19 -61.71 23.24 -20.01
N ASN A 20 -62.08 24.52 -19.99
CA ASN A 20 -62.48 25.30 -21.16
C ASN A 20 -61.30 25.74 -22.04
N PHE A 21 -60.39 24.81 -22.34
CA PHE A 21 -59.17 25.09 -23.10
C PHE A 21 -59.46 25.68 -24.48
N GLU A 22 -60.32 25.04 -25.28
CA GLU A 22 -60.60 25.51 -26.65
C GLU A 22 -61.30 26.87 -26.67
N GLU A 23 -62.21 27.12 -25.72
CA GLU A 23 -62.87 28.42 -25.55
C GLU A 23 -61.85 29.51 -25.20
N LEU A 24 -61.05 29.30 -24.14
CA LEU A 24 -60.02 30.25 -23.73
C LEU A 24 -58.97 30.47 -24.82
N LYS A 25 -58.55 29.40 -25.51
CA LYS A 25 -57.58 29.48 -26.60
C LYS A 25 -58.11 30.36 -27.72
N ASN A 26 -59.37 30.20 -28.12
CA ASN A 26 -59.99 31.03 -29.13
C ASN A 26 -60.09 32.49 -28.67
N GLU A 27 -60.60 32.75 -27.46
CA GLU A 27 -60.74 34.10 -26.90
C GLU A 27 -59.38 34.81 -26.80
N ILE A 28 -58.36 34.14 -26.27
CA ILE A 28 -57.00 34.68 -26.15
C ILE A 28 -56.38 34.93 -27.52
N THR A 29 -56.60 34.05 -28.50
CA THR A 29 -56.05 34.20 -29.86
C THR A 29 -56.65 35.42 -30.55
N VAL A 30 -57.98 35.55 -30.54
CA VAL A 30 -58.68 36.71 -31.13
C VAL A 30 -58.22 38.01 -30.47
N ALA A 31 -58.20 38.06 -29.13
CA ALA A 31 -57.74 39.25 -28.40
C ALA A 31 -56.26 39.58 -28.72
N SER A 32 -55.40 38.57 -28.86
CA SER A 32 -53.98 38.78 -29.16
C SER A 32 -53.75 39.32 -30.58
N GLU A 33 -54.55 38.88 -31.56
CA GLU A 33 -54.51 39.39 -32.94
C GLU A 33 -54.95 40.85 -33.00
N GLU A 34 -55.99 41.24 -32.26
CA GLU A 34 -56.43 42.64 -32.14
C GLU A 34 -55.32 43.55 -31.59
N TYR A 35 -54.55 43.06 -30.61
CA TYR A 35 -53.42 43.79 -30.05
C TYR A 35 -52.18 43.83 -30.97
N ALA A 36 -52.04 42.88 -31.90
CA ALA A 36 -50.91 42.81 -32.83
C ALA A 36 -51.05 43.80 -34.01
N VAL A 37 -52.28 44.15 -34.39
CA VAL A 37 -52.58 45.04 -35.53
C VAL A 37 -52.66 46.53 -35.12
N SER A 38 -52.74 46.82 -33.82
CA SER A 38 -52.87 48.19 -33.33
C SER A 38 -51.56 49.00 -33.39
N VAL A 39 -51.60 50.16 -34.05
CA VAL A 39 -50.52 51.16 -34.00
C VAL A 39 -50.70 52.01 -32.75
N TYR A 40 -49.75 51.93 -31.82
CA TYR A 40 -49.78 52.70 -30.58
C TYR A 40 -49.41 54.17 -30.83
N THR A 41 -50.43 55.03 -30.92
CA THR A 41 -50.27 56.49 -30.93
C THR A 41 -50.20 57.05 -29.51
N ASP A 42 -49.70 58.28 -29.33
CA ASP A 42 -49.56 58.90 -28.00
C ASP A 42 -50.87 58.92 -27.19
N ASP A 43 -52.00 59.10 -27.86
CA ASP A 43 -53.34 59.07 -27.24
C ASP A 43 -53.79 57.65 -26.83
N ALA A 44 -53.27 56.60 -27.47
CA ALA A 44 -53.63 55.19 -27.22
C ALA A 44 -52.73 54.48 -26.19
N ILE A 45 -51.56 55.04 -25.85
CA ILE A 45 -50.58 54.41 -24.94
C ILE A 45 -51.15 54.11 -23.54
N LYS A 46 -52.06 54.95 -23.04
CA LYS A 46 -52.68 54.71 -21.72
C LYS A 46 -53.58 53.46 -21.73
N ALA A 47 -54.34 53.25 -22.81
CA ALA A 47 -55.17 52.06 -22.99
C ALA A 47 -54.30 50.80 -23.14
N ALA A 48 -53.26 50.86 -23.97
CA ALA A 48 -52.31 49.76 -24.16
C ALA A 48 -51.66 49.28 -22.86
N LYS A 49 -51.26 50.21 -21.96
CA LYS A 49 -50.73 49.87 -20.64
C LYS A 49 -51.76 49.16 -19.76
N ALA A 50 -53.03 49.57 -19.83
CA ALA A 50 -54.12 48.93 -19.10
C ALA A 50 -54.41 47.52 -19.63
N ASP A 51 -54.43 47.32 -20.94
CA ASP A 51 -54.62 46.02 -21.58
C ASP A 51 -53.49 45.05 -21.24
N ARG A 52 -52.23 45.50 -21.32
CA ARG A 52 -51.07 44.71 -20.86
C ARG A 52 -51.21 44.29 -19.40
N ALA A 53 -51.65 45.20 -18.53
CA ALA A 53 -51.85 44.89 -17.12
C ALA A 53 -52.99 43.87 -16.92
N LYS A 54 -54.06 43.94 -17.72
CA LYS A 54 -55.16 42.98 -17.72
C LYS A 54 -54.68 41.59 -18.16
N LEU A 55 -53.91 41.50 -19.25
CA LEU A 55 -53.32 40.25 -19.74
C LEU A 55 -52.38 39.62 -18.71
N ASN A 56 -51.50 40.41 -18.09
CA ASN A 56 -50.62 39.89 -17.04
C ASN A 56 -51.40 39.34 -15.84
N LYS A 57 -52.43 40.05 -15.38
CA LYS A 57 -53.30 39.56 -14.30
C LYS A 57 -54.01 38.25 -14.68
N PHE A 58 -54.42 38.12 -15.93
CA PHE A 58 -55.06 36.90 -16.42
C PHE A 58 -54.07 35.71 -16.45
N VAL A 59 -52.84 35.94 -16.92
CA VAL A 59 -51.74 34.94 -16.86
C VAL A 59 -51.47 34.51 -15.41
N ASP A 60 -51.36 35.47 -14.49
CA ASP A 60 -51.15 35.19 -13.07
C ASP A 60 -52.28 34.33 -12.47
N ALA A 61 -53.53 34.61 -12.85
CA ALA A 61 -54.69 33.83 -12.40
C ALA A 61 -54.68 32.39 -12.95
N MET A 62 -54.30 32.20 -14.21
CA MET A 62 -54.14 30.84 -14.80
C MET A 62 -53.05 30.06 -14.07
N GLU A 63 -51.89 30.67 -13.82
CA GLU A 63 -50.81 30.06 -13.06
C GLU A 63 -51.22 29.70 -11.63
N ALA A 64 -51.95 30.59 -10.96
CA ALA A 64 -52.43 30.37 -9.60
C ALA A 64 -53.38 29.17 -9.56
N LYS A 65 -54.29 29.03 -10.52
CA LYS A 65 -55.19 27.88 -10.61
C LYS A 65 -54.46 26.57 -10.92
N ARG A 66 -53.47 26.60 -11.81
CA ARG A 66 -52.57 25.44 -12.05
C ARG A 66 -51.90 24.99 -10.75
N LYS A 67 -51.33 25.93 -9.97
CA LYS A 67 -50.66 25.65 -8.70
C LYS A 67 -51.64 25.11 -7.64
N GLU A 68 -52.83 25.70 -7.53
CA GLU A 68 -53.90 25.26 -6.62
C GLU A 68 -54.32 23.81 -6.92
N LEU A 69 -54.55 23.48 -8.19
CA LEU A 69 -54.96 22.13 -8.61
C LEU A 69 -53.86 21.11 -8.34
N LYS A 70 -52.60 21.41 -8.69
CA LYS A 70 -51.45 20.56 -8.37
C LYS A 70 -51.42 20.24 -6.87
N LYS A 71 -51.59 21.25 -6.02
CA LYS A 71 -51.59 21.07 -4.56
C LYS A 71 -52.69 20.08 -4.14
N LYS A 72 -53.93 20.26 -4.62
CA LYS A 72 -55.06 19.37 -4.28
C LYS A 72 -54.83 17.92 -4.70
N VAL A 73 -54.30 17.71 -5.91
CA VAL A 73 -54.02 16.35 -6.43
C VAL A 73 -52.85 15.70 -5.67
N MET A 74 -51.87 16.49 -5.22
CA MET A 74 -50.72 15.97 -4.48
C MET A 74 -51.02 15.68 -3.00
N VAL A 75 -52.02 16.30 -2.37
CA VAL A 75 -52.36 16.03 -0.95
C VAL A 75 -52.47 14.53 -0.62
N PRO A 76 -53.28 13.70 -1.33
CA PRO A 76 -53.38 12.27 -1.01
C PRO A 76 -52.06 11.52 -1.24
N TYR A 77 -51.27 11.93 -2.25
CA TYR A 77 -49.96 11.35 -2.50
C TYR A 77 -48.95 11.69 -1.40
N GLU A 78 -48.86 12.95 -0.99
CA GLU A 78 -47.96 13.41 0.07
C GLU A 78 -48.28 12.72 1.42
N GLN A 79 -49.57 12.49 1.70
CA GLN A 79 -49.98 11.73 2.88
C GLN A 79 -49.56 10.26 2.77
N PHE A 80 -49.83 9.60 1.63
CA PHE A 80 -49.40 8.22 1.39
C PHE A 80 -47.88 8.09 1.48
N GLU A 81 -47.12 8.98 0.85
CA GLU A 81 -45.65 9.01 0.90
C GLU A 81 -45.15 9.11 2.33
N LYS A 82 -45.78 9.95 3.17
CA LYS A 82 -45.41 10.07 4.57
C LYS A 82 -45.65 8.79 5.35
N GLU A 83 -46.82 8.17 5.17
CA GLU A 83 -47.19 6.91 5.85
C GLU A 83 -46.29 5.75 5.39
N GLU A 84 -46.03 5.66 4.09
CA GLU A 84 -45.12 4.68 3.50
C GLU A 84 -43.71 4.81 4.08
N LYS A 85 -43.17 6.04 4.14
CA LYS A 85 -41.86 6.30 4.76
C LYS A 85 -41.80 5.95 6.22
N GLU A 86 -42.88 6.16 6.98
CA GLU A 86 -42.96 5.76 8.37
C GLU A 86 -42.86 4.23 8.51
N LEU A 87 -43.58 3.47 7.68
CA LEU A 87 -43.51 2.01 7.65
C LEU A 87 -42.12 1.51 7.22
N VAL A 88 -41.53 2.11 6.19
CA VAL A 88 -40.16 1.80 5.76
C VAL A 88 -39.17 2.05 6.91
N ALA A 89 -39.30 3.16 7.63
CA ALA A 89 -38.42 3.46 8.76
C ALA A 89 -38.54 2.43 9.90
N ILE A 90 -39.74 1.91 10.17
CA ILE A 90 -39.95 0.84 11.16
C ILE A 90 -39.25 -0.44 10.72
N VAL A 91 -39.43 -0.85 9.46
CA VAL A 91 -38.80 -2.05 8.89
C VAL A 91 -37.28 -1.91 8.88
N GLN A 92 -36.75 -0.75 8.47
CA GLN A 92 -35.32 -0.49 8.45
C GLN A 92 -34.71 -0.60 9.85
N ARG A 93 -35.37 -0.03 10.88
CA ARG A 93 -34.92 -0.17 12.26
C ARG A 93 -34.87 -1.64 12.71
N ALA A 94 -35.83 -2.46 12.30
CA ALA A 94 -35.83 -3.88 12.61
C ALA A 94 -34.68 -4.60 11.88
N ILE A 95 -34.42 -4.28 10.61
CA ILE A 95 -33.29 -4.79 9.83
C ILE A 95 -31.96 -4.44 10.51
N ASP A 96 -31.76 -3.18 10.89
CA ASP A 96 -30.51 -2.70 11.50
C ASP A 96 -30.26 -3.40 12.86
N ASN A 97 -31.31 -3.62 13.64
CA ASN A 97 -31.22 -4.37 14.90
C ASN A 97 -30.84 -5.84 14.67
N ILE A 98 -31.43 -6.50 13.67
CA ILE A 98 -31.10 -7.89 13.31
C ILE A 98 -29.65 -7.97 12.82
N ASP A 99 -29.24 -7.07 11.91
CA ASP A 99 -27.88 -7.02 11.38
C ASP A 99 -26.84 -6.82 12.49
N THR A 100 -27.12 -5.93 13.43
CA THR A 100 -26.26 -5.71 14.62
C THR A 100 -26.14 -6.98 15.46
N GLN A 101 -27.27 -7.64 15.76
CA GLN A 101 -27.27 -8.87 16.55
C GLN A 101 -26.55 -10.03 15.84
N VAL A 102 -26.70 -10.15 14.53
CA VAL A 102 -26.00 -11.16 13.72
C VAL A 102 -24.48 -10.89 13.74
N LYS A 103 -24.05 -9.65 13.51
CA LYS A 103 -22.63 -9.27 13.57
C LYS A 103 -22.03 -9.50 14.95
N ASP A 104 -22.75 -9.16 16.02
CA ASP A 104 -22.31 -9.40 17.39
C ASP A 104 -22.23 -10.89 17.72
N TYR A 105 -23.17 -11.69 17.23
CA TYR A 105 -23.13 -13.15 17.37
C TYR A 105 -21.93 -13.76 16.64
N GLU A 106 -21.72 -13.40 15.37
CA GLU A 106 -20.59 -13.87 14.56
C GLU A 106 -19.24 -13.45 15.17
N ARG A 107 -19.13 -12.21 15.67
CA ARG A 107 -17.95 -11.73 16.39
C ARG A 107 -17.67 -12.58 17.63
N ARG A 108 -18.68 -12.82 18.48
CA ARG A 108 -18.53 -13.66 19.68
C ARG A 108 -18.13 -15.08 19.31
N GLN A 109 -18.74 -15.68 18.30
CA GLN A 109 -18.34 -17.02 17.82
C GLN A 109 -16.88 -17.04 17.36
N ARG A 110 -16.43 -16.01 16.65
CA ARG A 110 -15.04 -15.86 16.21
C ARG A 110 -14.08 -15.71 17.38
N GLU A 111 -14.42 -14.89 18.37
CA GLU A 111 -13.64 -14.67 19.60
C GLU A 111 -13.57 -15.94 20.45
N GLU A 112 -14.70 -16.60 20.70
CA GLU A 112 -14.76 -17.88 21.43
C GLU A 112 -13.92 -18.96 20.75
N LYS A 113 -14.00 -19.04 19.41
CA LYS A 113 -13.19 -19.98 18.65
C LYS A 113 -11.70 -19.65 18.75
N THR A 114 -11.34 -18.37 18.63
CA THR A 114 -9.95 -17.91 18.78
C THR A 114 -9.41 -18.20 20.18
N ALA A 115 -10.22 -17.99 21.22
CA ALA A 115 -9.85 -18.32 22.60
C ALA A 115 -9.59 -19.83 22.77
N LYS A 116 -10.45 -20.69 22.22
CA LYS A 116 -10.24 -22.15 22.23
C LYS A 116 -9.00 -22.59 21.45
N ILE A 117 -8.68 -21.89 20.36
CA ILE A 117 -7.45 -22.14 19.59
C ILE A 117 -6.23 -21.73 20.41
N ARG A 118 -6.31 -20.60 21.11
CA ARG A 118 -5.25 -20.12 22.01
C ARG A 118 -5.01 -21.07 23.16
N GLU A 119 -6.07 -21.49 23.86
CA GLU A 119 -6.01 -22.50 24.93
C GLU A 119 -5.35 -23.78 24.42
N PHE A 120 -5.76 -24.28 23.25
CA PHE A 120 -5.14 -25.45 22.65
C PHE A 120 -3.65 -25.25 22.33
N TYR A 121 -3.25 -24.08 21.82
CA TYR A 121 -1.84 -23.77 21.59
C TYR A 121 -1.06 -23.72 22.91
N ASP A 122 -1.57 -23.01 23.92
CA ASP A 122 -0.93 -22.84 25.23
C ASP A 122 -0.71 -24.22 25.91
N ASP A 123 -1.65 -25.15 25.76
CA ASP A 123 -1.55 -26.53 26.27
C ASP A 123 -0.49 -27.39 25.57
N ASN A 124 -0.13 -27.08 24.31
CA ASN A 124 0.72 -27.94 23.47
C ASN A 124 2.09 -27.33 23.12
N ILE A 125 2.30 -26.02 23.33
CA ILE A 125 3.55 -25.34 22.92
C ILE A 125 4.74 -25.65 23.84
N HIS A 126 4.49 -25.99 25.11
CA HIS A 126 5.51 -26.35 26.09
C HIS A 126 6.69 -25.35 26.13
N ASP A 127 7.94 -25.84 26.12
CA ASP A 127 9.14 -25.02 26.33
C ASP A 127 9.59 -24.18 25.11
N ILE A 128 8.93 -24.35 23.96
CA ILE A 128 9.31 -23.66 22.71
C ILE A 128 8.54 -22.35 22.46
N GLU A 129 7.68 -21.91 23.39
CA GLU A 129 6.87 -20.68 23.29
C GLU A 129 7.73 -19.45 22.92
N LYS A 130 8.91 -19.32 23.52
CA LYS A 130 9.87 -18.23 23.22
C LYS A 130 10.26 -18.16 21.75
N TYR A 131 10.27 -19.30 21.06
CA TYR A 131 10.73 -19.43 19.68
C TYR A 131 9.57 -19.45 18.68
N LEU A 132 8.39 -19.90 19.09
CA LEU A 132 7.18 -19.96 18.27
C LEU A 132 6.00 -19.35 19.03
N PRO A 133 5.85 -18.01 19.03
CA PRO A 133 4.74 -17.33 19.70
C PRO A 133 3.41 -17.54 18.95
N PHE A 134 2.29 -17.39 19.66
CA PHE A 134 0.95 -17.62 19.12
C PHE A 134 0.66 -16.86 17.82
N GLU A 135 1.12 -15.62 17.70
CA GLU A 135 0.91 -14.75 16.53
C GLU A 135 1.57 -15.30 15.26
N ARG A 136 2.60 -16.16 15.40
CA ARG A 136 3.26 -16.83 14.27
C ARG A 136 2.53 -18.09 13.83
N VAL A 137 1.80 -18.72 14.74
CA VAL A 137 1.03 -19.94 14.47
C VAL A 137 -0.38 -19.60 13.97
N PHE A 138 -0.99 -18.58 14.56
CA PHE A 138 -2.37 -18.21 14.30
C PHE A 138 -2.55 -17.60 12.91
N LYS A 139 -3.50 -18.14 12.16
CA LYS A 139 -3.94 -17.62 10.86
C LYS A 139 -5.35 -17.04 10.99
N PRO A 140 -5.66 -15.85 10.43
CA PRO A 140 -6.99 -15.24 10.52
C PRO A 140 -8.13 -16.18 10.08
N GLU A 141 -7.86 -17.07 9.13
CA GLU A 141 -8.78 -18.05 8.58
C GLU A 141 -9.19 -19.13 9.58
N TYR A 142 -8.36 -19.40 10.60
CA TYR A 142 -8.69 -20.34 11.67
C TYR A 142 -9.90 -19.89 12.47
N ALA A 143 -10.13 -18.58 12.54
CA ALA A 143 -11.28 -18.02 13.24
C ALA A 143 -12.59 -18.10 12.42
N ASN A 144 -12.53 -18.41 11.11
CA ASN A 144 -13.70 -18.49 10.24
C ASN A 144 -14.61 -19.66 10.63
N ALA A 145 -15.93 -19.50 10.49
CA ALA A 145 -16.89 -20.56 10.82
C ALA A 145 -16.73 -21.82 9.93
N SER A 146 -16.28 -21.65 8.69
CA SER A 146 -16.06 -22.75 7.73
C SER A 146 -14.86 -23.64 8.07
N THR A 147 -13.86 -23.10 8.77
CA THR A 147 -12.65 -23.86 9.13
C THR A 147 -12.95 -24.75 10.33
N THR A 148 -12.66 -26.04 10.25
CA THR A 148 -13.00 -26.94 11.38
C THR A 148 -11.98 -26.80 12.52
N MET A 149 -12.42 -26.99 13.77
CA MET A 149 -11.48 -27.00 14.90
C MET A 149 -10.44 -28.12 14.77
N LYS A 150 -10.83 -29.26 14.16
CA LYS A 150 -9.93 -30.40 13.92
C LYS A 150 -8.76 -30.01 13.03
N SER A 151 -9.03 -29.45 11.85
CA SER A 151 -7.97 -29.04 10.91
C SER A 151 -7.07 -27.96 11.51
N VAL A 152 -7.62 -27.02 12.29
CA VAL A 152 -6.80 -26.02 12.99
C VAL A 152 -5.86 -26.68 13.99
N LYS A 153 -6.34 -27.64 14.79
CA LYS A 153 -5.50 -28.35 15.76
C LYS A 153 -4.39 -29.16 15.08
N GLU A 154 -4.71 -29.85 13.99
CA GLU A 154 -3.72 -30.60 13.20
C GLU A 154 -2.62 -29.67 12.67
N ASP A 155 -2.98 -28.56 12.01
CA ASP A 155 -2.02 -27.56 11.51
C ASP A 155 -1.11 -27.00 12.63
N ILE A 156 -1.69 -26.71 13.81
CA ILE A 156 -0.94 -26.16 14.95
C ILE A 156 0.08 -27.18 15.45
N LEU A 157 -0.34 -28.44 15.64
CA LEU A 157 0.54 -29.50 16.08
C LEU A 157 1.68 -29.76 15.08
N GLU A 158 1.37 -29.78 13.78
CA GLU A 158 2.39 -29.93 12.74
C GLU A 158 3.43 -28.80 12.80
N MET A 159 2.98 -27.56 13.02
CA MET A 159 3.90 -26.42 13.16
C MET A 159 4.76 -26.53 14.41
N ILE A 160 4.17 -26.88 15.57
CA ILE A 160 4.89 -27.09 16.82
C ILE A 160 5.95 -28.17 16.64
N GLN A 161 5.56 -29.34 16.11
CA GLN A 161 6.47 -30.45 15.86
C GLN A 161 7.62 -30.06 14.92
N LYS A 162 7.31 -29.38 13.81
CA LYS A 162 8.32 -28.91 12.85
C LYS A 162 9.35 -27.98 13.52
N VAL A 163 8.90 -27.10 14.40
CA VAL A 163 9.79 -26.17 15.10
C VAL A 163 10.61 -26.89 16.15
N ASP A 164 10.00 -27.78 16.93
CA ASP A 164 10.67 -28.56 17.97
C ASP A 164 11.79 -29.44 17.37
N GLU A 165 11.47 -30.21 16.32
CA GLU A 165 12.43 -31.05 15.60
C GLU A 165 13.55 -30.22 14.98
N GLY A 166 13.22 -29.08 14.36
CA GLY A 166 14.23 -28.19 13.76
C GLY A 166 15.16 -27.57 14.81
N LEU A 167 14.64 -27.20 15.98
CA LEU A 167 15.46 -26.72 17.10
C LEU A 167 16.35 -27.82 17.68
N ALA A 168 15.82 -29.05 17.82
CA ALA A 168 16.60 -30.19 18.26
C ALA A 168 17.78 -30.45 17.33
N ILE A 169 17.53 -30.49 16.01
CA ILE A 169 18.59 -30.61 15.00
C ILE A 169 19.62 -29.50 15.15
N LEU A 170 19.20 -28.24 15.22
CA LEU A 170 20.12 -27.10 15.29
C LEU A 170 20.94 -27.05 16.58
N ASN A 171 20.42 -27.58 17.69
CA ASN A 171 21.17 -27.69 18.93
C ASN A 171 22.21 -28.83 18.89
N GLU A 172 22.00 -29.86 18.05
CA GLU A 172 22.94 -30.97 17.85
C GLU A 172 24.02 -30.67 16.78
N VAL A 173 23.78 -29.72 15.88
CA VAL A 173 24.76 -29.36 14.84
C VAL A 173 26.00 -28.70 15.48
N ASP A 174 27.13 -29.41 15.45
CA ASP A 174 28.45 -28.87 15.75
C ASP A 174 28.99 -28.09 14.53
N SER A 175 28.65 -26.79 14.46
CA SER A 175 29.10 -25.88 13.41
C SER A 175 29.41 -24.50 13.97
N PRO A 176 30.48 -23.81 13.51
CA PRO A 176 30.76 -22.42 13.89
C PRO A 176 29.64 -21.45 13.48
N TYR A 177 28.77 -21.85 12.55
CA TYR A 177 27.65 -21.06 12.03
C TYR A 177 26.30 -21.41 12.67
N ALA A 178 26.27 -22.23 13.73
CA ALA A 178 25.03 -22.67 14.37
C ALA A 178 24.13 -21.51 14.83
N GLY A 179 24.72 -20.38 15.24
CA GLY A 179 24.00 -19.15 15.57
C GLY A 179 23.23 -18.55 14.37
N ASP A 180 23.91 -18.38 13.24
CA ASP A 180 23.31 -17.87 11.99
C ASP A 180 22.22 -18.80 11.47
N MET A 181 22.46 -20.13 11.54
CA MET A 181 21.47 -21.14 11.19
C MET A 181 20.21 -21.01 12.04
N LYS A 182 20.37 -20.83 13.36
CA LYS A 182 19.24 -20.66 14.29
C LYS A 182 18.46 -19.37 14.03
N GLU A 183 19.13 -18.28 13.69
CA GLU A 183 18.44 -17.04 13.33
C GLU A 183 17.58 -17.20 12.07
N VAL A 184 18.15 -17.79 11.00
CA VAL A 184 17.41 -18.04 9.76
C VAL A 184 16.25 -18.97 10.00
N PHE A 185 16.45 -20.03 10.79
CA PHE A 185 15.40 -20.95 11.17
C PHE A 185 14.25 -20.27 11.92
N LEU A 186 14.54 -19.47 12.94
CA LEU A 186 13.50 -18.79 13.71
C LEU A 186 12.72 -17.74 12.89
N ARG A 187 13.29 -17.28 11.77
CA ARG A 187 12.60 -16.38 10.84
C ARG A 187 11.61 -17.13 9.93
N THR A 188 11.98 -18.31 9.46
CA THR A 188 11.26 -19.05 8.40
C THR A 188 10.56 -20.31 8.88
N TYR A 189 10.91 -20.81 10.06
CA TYR A 189 10.60 -22.14 10.58
C TYR A 189 10.89 -23.25 9.57
N ASP A 190 11.99 -23.11 8.83
CA ASP A 190 12.41 -24.06 7.81
C ASP A 190 13.89 -24.41 7.96
N ILE A 191 14.16 -25.66 8.31
CA ILE A 191 15.51 -26.19 8.52
C ILE A 191 16.33 -26.18 7.23
N GLY A 192 15.70 -26.33 6.06
CA GLY A 192 16.37 -26.29 4.76
C GLY A 192 17.00 -24.92 4.50
N HIS A 193 16.30 -23.84 4.86
CA HIS A 193 16.84 -22.48 4.77
C HIS A 193 18.02 -22.26 5.73
N ALA A 194 17.95 -22.84 6.94
CA ALA A 194 19.06 -22.76 7.90
C ALA A 194 20.32 -23.49 7.40
N ILE A 195 20.15 -24.70 6.85
CA ILE A 195 21.26 -25.48 6.24
C ILE A 195 21.84 -24.75 5.02
N ALA A 196 20.99 -24.13 4.21
CA ALA A 196 21.45 -23.34 3.06
C ALA A 196 22.32 -22.15 3.49
N GLU A 197 21.98 -21.48 4.59
CA GLU A 197 22.79 -20.37 5.10
C GLU A 197 24.16 -20.85 5.59
N ARG A 198 24.22 -21.99 6.30
CA ARG A 198 25.50 -22.61 6.66
C ARG A 198 26.37 -22.86 5.44
N ASN A 199 25.82 -23.53 4.42
CA ASN A 199 26.55 -23.87 3.19
C ASN A 199 27.04 -22.60 2.48
N ARG A 200 26.27 -21.51 2.51
CA ARG A 200 26.66 -20.22 1.95
C ARG A 200 27.85 -19.61 2.71
N LEU A 201 27.82 -19.64 4.04
CA LEU A 201 28.88 -19.09 4.88
C LEU A 201 30.18 -19.90 4.74
N GLU A 202 30.08 -21.23 4.75
CA GLU A 202 31.20 -22.14 4.50
C GLU A 202 31.82 -21.90 3.11
N ALA A 203 31.00 -21.79 2.06
CA ALA A 203 31.49 -21.49 0.71
C ALA A 203 32.16 -20.11 0.61
N ALA A 204 31.64 -19.10 1.33
CA ALA A 204 32.23 -17.77 1.37
C ALA A 204 33.59 -17.77 2.11
N GLU A 205 33.69 -18.49 3.22
CA GLU A 205 34.94 -18.65 3.97
C GLU A 205 35.99 -19.40 3.14
N GLN A 206 35.60 -20.50 2.49
CA GLN A 206 36.48 -21.28 1.63
C GLN A 206 37.01 -20.43 0.47
N LYS A 207 36.13 -19.68 -0.20
CA LYS A 207 36.53 -18.77 -1.29
C LYS A 207 37.48 -17.67 -0.80
N ARG A 208 37.29 -17.15 0.42
CA ARG A 208 38.22 -16.19 1.04
C ARG A 208 39.59 -16.82 1.29
N LYS A 209 39.65 -18.03 1.85
CA LYS A 209 40.90 -18.76 2.11
C LYS A 209 41.66 -19.04 0.80
N GLU A 210 40.96 -19.45 -0.25
CA GLU A 210 41.54 -19.68 -1.58
C GLU A 210 42.15 -18.38 -2.16
N TYR A 211 41.41 -17.27 -2.09
CA TYR A 211 41.89 -15.97 -2.56
C TYR A 211 43.11 -15.48 -1.75
N GLU A 212 43.10 -15.62 -0.43
CA GLU A 212 44.23 -15.25 0.42
C GLU A 212 45.47 -16.12 0.14
N ALA A 213 45.28 -17.43 -0.09
CA ALA A 213 46.36 -18.35 -0.45
C ALA A 213 46.96 -18.03 -1.82
N GLU A 214 46.12 -17.71 -2.81
CA GLU A 214 46.57 -17.29 -4.14
C GLU A 214 47.38 -15.98 -4.05
N ARG A 215 46.87 -15.00 -3.30
CA ARG A 215 47.56 -13.72 -3.08
C ARG A 215 48.89 -13.91 -2.34
N ALA A 216 48.96 -14.82 -1.36
CA ALA A 216 50.19 -15.13 -0.65
C ALA A 216 51.22 -15.81 -1.57
N LYS A 217 50.80 -16.76 -2.41
CA LYS A 217 51.65 -17.39 -3.43
C LYS A 217 52.19 -16.37 -4.43
N ALA A 218 51.33 -15.49 -4.95
CA ALA A 218 51.74 -14.44 -5.88
C ALA A 218 52.77 -13.47 -5.25
N LYS A 219 52.59 -13.08 -3.99
CA LYS A 219 53.58 -12.25 -3.26
C LYS A 219 54.91 -12.98 -3.07
N ALA A 220 54.88 -14.25 -2.68
CA ALA A 220 56.08 -15.06 -2.48
C ALA A 220 56.85 -15.28 -3.80
N GLU A 221 56.14 -15.52 -4.91
CA GLU A 221 56.73 -15.64 -6.24
C GLU A 221 57.35 -14.32 -6.71
N GLN A 222 56.64 -13.19 -6.51
CA GLN A 222 57.17 -11.87 -6.83
C GLN A 222 58.40 -11.50 -5.99
N GLU A 223 58.43 -11.87 -4.70
CA GLU A 223 59.61 -11.68 -3.85
C GLU A 223 60.77 -12.59 -4.27
N ALA A 224 60.52 -13.85 -4.59
CA ALA A 224 61.53 -14.78 -5.11
C ALA A 224 62.12 -14.27 -6.43
N ARG A 225 61.27 -13.77 -7.33
CA ARG A 225 61.70 -13.15 -8.59
C ARG A 225 62.54 -11.90 -8.35
N ARG A 226 62.12 -11.00 -7.45
CA ARG A 226 62.94 -9.82 -7.08
C ARG A 226 64.29 -10.22 -6.47
N LYS A 227 64.35 -11.23 -5.60
CA LYS A 227 65.62 -11.74 -5.04
C LYS A 227 66.52 -12.34 -6.12
N ALA A 228 65.95 -13.12 -7.05
CA ALA A 228 66.69 -13.69 -8.18
C ALA A 228 67.21 -12.60 -9.14
N GLU A 229 66.40 -11.61 -9.47
CA GLU A 229 66.79 -10.46 -10.30
C GLU A 229 67.88 -9.62 -9.61
N ALA A 230 67.77 -9.34 -8.30
CA ALA A 230 68.81 -8.64 -7.54
C ALA A 230 70.15 -9.42 -7.51
N GLN A 231 70.10 -10.74 -7.37
CA GLN A 231 71.30 -11.59 -7.45
C GLN A 231 71.91 -11.60 -8.87
N ALA A 232 71.08 -11.61 -9.92
CA ALA A 232 71.55 -11.53 -11.30
C ALA A 232 72.20 -10.18 -11.62
N VAL A 233 71.67 -9.06 -11.12
CA VAL A 233 72.28 -7.72 -11.25
C VAL A 233 73.60 -7.64 -10.47
N MET A 234 73.69 -8.21 -9.26
CA MET A 234 74.94 -8.32 -8.50
C MET A 234 76.00 -9.19 -9.22
N ALA A 235 75.57 -10.27 -9.90
CA ALA A 235 76.46 -11.11 -10.70
C ALA A 235 76.89 -10.44 -12.02
N ALA A 236 76.01 -9.63 -12.64
CA ALA A 236 76.33 -8.83 -13.83
C ALA A 236 77.23 -7.63 -13.51
N GLY A 237 77.09 -7.01 -12.32
CA GLY A 237 78.01 -5.99 -11.80
C GLY A 237 79.44 -6.51 -11.59
N LYS A 238 79.61 -7.83 -11.38
CA LYS A 238 80.93 -8.48 -11.36
C LYS A 238 81.61 -8.62 -12.73
N LYS A 239 80.94 -8.23 -13.83
CA LYS A 239 81.48 -8.32 -15.20
C LYS A 239 81.80 -6.96 -15.84
N GLN A 240 81.72 -5.86 -15.09
CA GLN A 240 82.10 -4.54 -15.58
C GLN A 240 82.62 -3.66 -14.45
N GLU A 241 83.82 -3.97 -13.93
CA GLU A 241 84.65 -3.00 -13.20
C GLU A 241 86.11 -3.48 -13.14
N GLU A 242 86.76 -3.47 -14.30
CA GLU A 242 88.19 -3.16 -14.37
C GLU A 242 88.27 -1.66 -14.70
N LYS A 243 88.39 -0.82 -13.66
CA LYS A 243 89.17 0.44 -13.66
C LYS A 243 88.96 1.26 -12.37
N THR A 244 90.03 1.29 -11.58
CA THR A 244 90.66 2.49 -11.01
C THR A 244 90.09 3.10 -9.71
N ALA A 245 90.88 2.88 -8.65
CA ALA A 245 91.39 3.79 -7.60
C ALA A 245 90.44 4.57 -6.64
N GLU A 246 90.51 4.18 -5.35
CA GLU A 246 90.80 4.97 -4.11
C GLU A 246 90.61 6.50 -4.05
N PRO A 247 90.45 7.12 -2.85
CA PRO A 247 89.54 6.85 -1.73
C PRO A 247 88.91 8.18 -1.16
N GLU A 248 88.23 8.07 -0.01
CA GLU A 248 88.17 9.06 1.09
C GLU A 248 86.87 9.88 1.38
N SER A 249 86.53 9.84 2.68
CA SER A 249 85.83 10.83 3.53
C SER A 249 84.28 10.88 3.66
N GLN A 250 83.86 10.55 4.90
CA GLN A 250 82.89 11.20 5.81
C GLN A 250 81.57 11.79 5.25
N GLN A 251 80.42 11.33 5.78
CA GLN A 251 79.52 12.13 6.62
C GLN A 251 78.27 11.37 7.10
N THR A 252 77.93 11.64 8.36
CA THR A 252 76.65 11.43 9.04
C THR A 252 75.46 12.12 8.34
N ALA A 253 74.27 11.50 8.32
CA ALA A 253 73.01 12.06 8.84
C ALA A 253 71.74 11.36 8.29
N VAL A 254 70.98 10.79 9.22
CA VAL A 254 69.51 10.85 9.38
C VAL A 254 68.61 10.72 8.14
N SER A 255 67.84 9.64 8.06
CA SER A 255 66.58 9.59 7.31
C SER A 255 65.38 9.59 8.26
N VAL A 256 64.45 10.49 7.98
CA VAL A 256 63.21 10.84 8.70
C VAL A 256 62.15 9.76 8.40
N PRO A 257 61.24 9.40 9.34
CA PRO A 257 60.17 8.46 9.04
C PRO A 257 59.14 9.14 8.12
N ALA A 258 58.86 8.51 6.97
CA ALA A 258 57.77 8.92 6.08
C ALA A 258 56.44 8.51 6.71
N VAL A 259 55.59 9.50 6.92
CA VAL A 259 54.23 9.40 7.45
C VAL A 259 53.35 8.59 6.49
N GLU A 260 52.69 7.57 7.03
CA GLU A 260 51.69 6.74 6.36
C GLU A 260 50.41 7.57 6.20
N ILE A 261 50.14 8.09 4.99
CA ILE A 261 48.86 8.72 4.66
C ILE A 261 47.95 7.60 4.17
N VAL A 262 46.93 7.27 4.97
CA VAL A 262 45.84 6.38 4.57
C VAL A 262 44.97 7.17 3.57
N GLU A 263 45.16 6.94 2.28
CA GLU A 263 44.21 7.35 1.26
C GLU A 263 42.99 6.42 1.29
N GLU A 264 41.87 6.90 1.83
CA GLU A 264 40.57 6.22 1.67
C GLU A 264 40.18 6.23 0.18
N SER A 265 40.17 5.05 -0.44
CA SER A 265 39.77 4.89 -1.83
C SER A 265 38.27 5.18 -2.00
N ILE A 266 37.93 6.28 -2.66
CA ILE A 266 36.55 6.63 -3.01
C ILE A 266 36.07 5.68 -4.13
N HIS A 267 35.06 4.87 -3.85
CA HIS A 267 34.39 4.04 -4.86
C HIS A 267 33.24 4.83 -5.51
N VAL A 268 33.18 4.83 -6.84
CA VAL A 268 32.12 5.48 -7.63
C VAL A 268 31.20 4.41 -8.21
N LEU A 269 29.89 4.56 -8.04
CA LEU A 269 28.85 3.65 -8.54
C LEU A 269 27.74 4.43 -9.24
N ASP A 270 27.43 4.07 -10.48
CA ASP A 270 26.27 4.58 -11.21
C ASP A 270 25.07 3.65 -11.01
N PHE A 271 23.96 4.18 -10.48
CA PHE A 271 22.73 3.42 -10.30
C PHE A 271 21.49 4.26 -10.62
N ARG A 272 20.43 3.60 -11.12
CA ARG A 272 19.17 4.24 -11.49
C ARG A 272 18.08 3.85 -10.50
N VAL A 273 17.38 4.85 -9.98
CA VAL A 273 16.31 4.67 -8.99
C VAL A 273 14.96 5.03 -9.62
N TYR A 274 13.97 4.13 -9.49
CA TYR A 274 12.59 4.40 -9.84
C TYR A 274 11.79 4.63 -8.56
N ALA A 275 11.41 5.88 -8.30
CA ALA A 275 10.76 6.26 -7.05
C ALA A 275 9.85 7.49 -7.25
N THR A 276 8.92 7.69 -6.32
CA THR A 276 8.04 8.86 -6.27
C THR A 276 8.80 10.13 -5.87
N SER A 277 8.23 11.31 -6.13
CA SER A 277 8.85 12.60 -5.79
C SER A 277 9.19 12.73 -4.31
N ILE A 278 8.35 12.18 -3.42
CA ILE A 278 8.58 12.19 -1.97
C ILE A 278 9.79 11.30 -1.60
N GLN A 279 9.88 10.11 -2.20
CA GLN A 279 11.00 9.19 -1.99
C GLN A 279 12.33 9.75 -2.52
N LEU A 280 12.33 10.43 -3.67
CA LEU A 280 13.52 11.09 -4.22
C LEU A 280 13.99 12.26 -3.33
N ALA A 281 13.06 13.01 -2.74
CA ALA A 281 13.40 14.07 -1.77
C ALA A 281 14.05 13.47 -0.51
N GLY A 282 13.51 12.37 0.02
CA GLY A 282 14.09 11.64 1.14
C GLY A 282 15.49 11.10 0.85
N LEU A 283 15.68 10.47 -0.30
CA LEU A 283 16.98 9.94 -0.74
C LEU A 283 18.02 11.06 -0.90
N LYS A 284 17.65 12.20 -1.48
CA LYS A 284 18.53 13.36 -1.62
C LYS A 284 18.98 13.91 -0.27
N GLN A 285 18.08 13.95 0.71
CA GLN A 285 18.40 14.42 2.06
C GLN A 285 19.36 13.46 2.77
N TYR A 286 19.15 12.15 2.62
CA TYR A 286 20.03 11.12 3.17
C TYR A 286 21.46 11.25 2.63
N LEU A 287 21.63 11.36 1.30
CA LEU A 287 22.94 11.48 0.67
C LEU A 287 23.71 12.71 1.17
N LYS A 288 23.03 13.86 1.28
CA LYS A 288 23.62 15.09 1.84
C LYS A 288 24.04 14.94 3.31
N THR A 289 23.17 14.34 4.13
CA THR A 289 23.40 14.21 5.57
C THR A 289 24.60 13.31 5.87
N ASN A 290 24.84 12.30 5.03
CA ASN A 290 25.95 11.36 5.17
C ASN A 290 27.20 11.77 4.39
N GLY A 291 27.26 13.00 3.84
CA GLY A 291 28.44 13.48 3.10
C GLY A 291 28.70 12.73 1.78
N ILE A 292 27.71 12.04 1.23
CA ILE A 292 27.85 11.24 0.02
C ILE A 292 27.68 12.14 -1.21
N ARG A 293 28.73 12.23 -2.03
CA ARG A 293 28.69 12.95 -3.32
C ARG A 293 27.81 12.18 -4.31
N PHE A 294 26.88 12.87 -4.96
CA PHE A 294 26.01 12.31 -6.01
C PHE A 294 25.95 13.25 -7.21
N GLU A 295 25.92 12.67 -8.41
CA GLU A 295 25.86 13.40 -9.68
C GLU A 295 24.83 12.74 -10.62
N PRO A 296 24.27 13.46 -11.61
CA PRO A 296 23.39 12.87 -12.59
C PRO A 296 24.11 11.80 -13.41
N VAL A 297 23.46 10.64 -13.62
CA VAL A 297 24.01 9.58 -14.48
C VAL A 297 24.20 10.12 -15.91
N PRO A 298 25.39 9.98 -16.52
CA PRO A 298 25.62 10.38 -17.91
C PRO A 298 24.63 9.68 -18.86
N LYS A 299 24.01 10.43 -19.78
CA LYS A 299 23.22 9.83 -20.85
C LYS A 299 24.20 9.25 -21.88
N GLN A 300 24.23 7.92 -22.02
CA GLN A 300 24.78 7.25 -23.21
C GLN A 300 23.91 7.51 -24.43
#